data_AF-A0A2R6A9H9-F1
#
_entry.id   AF-A0A2R6A9H9-F1
#
_cell.length_a   1.000
_cell.length_b   1.000
_cell.length_c   1.000
_cell.angle_alpha   90.00
_cell.angle_beta   90.00
_cell.angle_gamma   90.00
#
_symmetry.space_group_name_H-M   'P 1'
#
loop_
_entity.id
_entity.type
_entity.pdbx_description
1 polymer ?
#
loop_
_entity_poly.entity_id
_entity_poly.type
_entity_poly.pdbx_seq_one_letter_code
_entity_poly.pdbx_strand_id
1 'polypeptide(L)'
;MNCFVALNASAPFVFVWFTAYSSSYTLFVNKTEDSFHTQALGEFNAWVVNKTGVLVLHAYYKNPSALWDALSLSVWLSVFVALLKTHRFKAHQWKARFSRFPQTLLLPLARL
;
A
#
# COMPACT_ATOMS: atom_id res chain seq x y z
N MET A 1 -2.64 14.44 -2.98
CA MET A 1 -3.41 15.70 -3.14
C MET A 1 -4.85 15.32 -3.34
N ASN A 2 -5.75 15.94 -2.57
CA ASN A 2 -7.19 15.69 -2.62
C ASN A 2 -7.92 17.03 -2.78
N CYS A 3 -9.04 17.05 -3.48
CA CYS A 3 -9.92 18.19 -3.64
C CYS A 3 -11.33 17.77 -3.24
N PHE A 4 -11.97 18.57 -2.39
CA PHE A 4 -13.34 18.39 -1.95
C PHE A 4 -14.15 19.64 -2.27
N VAL A 5 -15.29 19.46 -2.94
CA VAL A 5 -16.20 20.56 -3.27
C VAL A 5 -17.63 20.11 -3.02
N ALA A 6 -18.39 20.91 -2.29
CA ALA A 6 -19.84 20.75 -2.17
C ALA A 6 -20.51 21.88 -2.95
N LEU A 7 -21.44 21.55 -3.85
CA LEU A 7 -22.12 22.53 -4.69
C LEU A 7 -23.55 22.07 -5.02
N ASN A 8 -24.40 23.01 -5.43
CA ASN A 8 -25.72 22.72 -5.98
C ASN A 8 -25.71 23.08 -7.47
N ALA A 9 -25.82 22.08 -8.35
CA ALA A 9 -25.75 22.27 -9.79
C ALA A 9 -27.15 22.20 -10.42
N SER A 10 -27.51 23.23 -11.20
CA SER A 10 -28.77 23.23 -11.97
C SER A 10 -28.65 22.53 -13.33
N ALA A 11 -27.43 22.32 -13.83
CA ALA A 11 -27.16 21.67 -15.11
C ALA A 11 -25.86 20.85 -15.04
N PRO A 12 -25.65 19.88 -15.95
CA PRO A 12 -24.36 19.22 -16.14
C PRO A 12 -23.24 20.23 -16.40
N PHE A 13 -22.03 19.93 -15.93
CA PHE A 13 -20.88 20.83 -16.03
C PHE A 13 -19.56 20.06 -16.20
N VAL A 14 -18.53 20.77 -16.62
CA VAL A 14 -17.16 20.27 -16.62
C VAL A 14 -16.47 20.76 -15.34
N PHE A 15 -16.00 19.81 -14.52
CA PHE A 15 -15.17 20.12 -13.37
C PHE A 15 -13.70 20.08 -13.81
N VAL A 16 -12.99 21.21 -13.70
CA VAL A 16 -11.56 21.30 -13.99
C VAL A 16 -10.79 21.46 -12.69
N TRP A 17 -9.80 20.60 -12.47
CA TRP A 17 -8.89 20.70 -11.34
C TRP A 17 -7.50 21.08 -11.84
N PHE A 18 -6.99 22.23 -11.37
CA PHE A 18 -5.72 22.84 -11.76
C PHE A 18 -4.51 22.06 -11.18
N THR A 19 -4.36 20.83 -11.63
CA THR A 19 -3.25 19.93 -11.38
C THR A 19 -2.85 19.29 -12.70
N ALA A 20 -1.58 18.95 -12.88
CA ALA A 20 -1.09 18.32 -14.09
C ALA A 20 -1.89 17.04 -14.40
N TYR A 21 -2.32 16.91 -15.65
CA TYR A 21 -3.11 15.78 -16.11
C TYR A 21 -2.39 14.45 -15.85
N SER A 22 -3.11 13.50 -15.28
CA SER A 22 -2.64 12.13 -15.11
C SER A 22 -3.83 11.20 -14.99
N SER A 23 -3.84 10.10 -15.75
CA SER A 23 -4.86 9.04 -15.67
C SER A 23 -4.99 8.37 -14.29
N SER A 24 -4.07 8.67 -13.37
CA SER A 24 -4.13 8.20 -11.98
C SER A 24 -5.05 9.05 -11.09
N TYR A 25 -5.59 10.17 -11.57
CA TYR A 25 -6.59 10.93 -10.83
C TYR A 25 -8.00 10.37 -11.05
N THR A 26 -8.77 10.29 -9.97
CA THR A 26 -10.18 9.86 -9.98
C THR A 26 -11.04 10.93 -9.34
N LEU A 27 -12.28 11.08 -9.83
CA LEU A 27 -13.34 11.88 -9.21
C LEU A 27 -14.46 10.98 -8.70
N PHE A 28 -14.94 11.25 -7.50
CA PHE A 28 -16.20 10.71 -6.97
C PHE A 28 -17.25 11.82 -6.90
N VAL A 29 -18.46 11.54 -7.37
CA VAL A 29 -19.64 12.41 -7.24
C VAL A 29 -20.68 11.68 -6.42
N ASN A 30 -20.96 12.16 -5.19
CA ASN A 30 -21.85 11.51 -4.23
C ASN A 30 -21.50 10.03 -4.00
N LYS A 31 -20.21 9.72 -3.80
CA LYS A 31 -19.65 8.37 -3.58
C LYS A 31 -19.71 7.41 -4.78
N THR A 32 -20.16 7.86 -5.95
CA THR A 32 -20.02 7.11 -7.20
C THR A 32 -18.77 7.59 -7.93
N GLU A 33 -17.89 6.67 -8.32
CA GLU A 33 -16.75 6.98 -9.20
C GLU A 33 -17.28 7.47 -10.54
N ASP A 34 -16.78 8.60 -11.02
CA ASP A 34 -17.18 9.17 -12.30
C ASP A 34 -16.46 8.48 -13.46
N SER A 35 -17.14 8.37 -14.61
CA SER A 35 -16.65 7.58 -15.74
C SER A 35 -15.95 8.39 -16.83
N PHE A 36 -16.01 9.73 -16.79
CA PHE A 36 -15.50 10.55 -17.90
C PHE A 36 -14.37 11.48 -17.46
N HIS A 37 -13.16 10.95 -17.39
CA HIS A 37 -11.94 11.70 -17.12
C HIS A 37 -11.23 12.09 -18.42
N THR A 38 -10.89 13.37 -18.55
CA THR A 38 -10.24 13.94 -19.73
C THR A 38 -9.26 15.05 -19.35
N GLN A 39 -8.60 15.61 -20.35
CA GLN A 39 -7.68 16.72 -20.21
C GLN A 39 -8.36 18.04 -20.64
N ALA A 40 -8.34 19.05 -19.76
CA ALA A 40 -8.74 20.41 -20.10
C ALA A 40 -7.51 21.26 -20.44
N LEU A 41 -7.65 22.12 -21.45
CA LEU A 41 -6.61 23.04 -21.92
C LEU A 41 -5.27 22.34 -22.28
N GLY A 42 -5.29 21.03 -22.56
CA GLY A 42 -4.07 20.27 -22.87
C GLY A 42 -3.13 20.08 -21.67
N GLU A 43 -3.56 20.39 -20.44
CA GLU A 43 -2.67 20.36 -19.26
C GLU A 43 -3.34 19.85 -17.98
N PHE A 44 -4.63 20.10 -17.78
CA PHE A 44 -5.28 19.92 -16.48
C PHE A 44 -6.24 18.74 -16.43
N ASN A 45 -6.43 18.17 -15.25
CA ASN A 45 -7.45 17.14 -15.03
C ASN A 45 -8.85 17.72 -15.15
N ALA A 46 -9.73 17.04 -15.89
CA ALA A 46 -11.12 17.44 -16.04
C ALA A 46 -12.09 16.27 -16.08
N TRP A 47 -13.31 16.50 -15.60
CA TRP A 47 -14.38 15.51 -15.59
C TRP A 47 -15.70 16.09 -16.06
N VAL A 48 -16.46 15.31 -16.81
CA VAL A 48 -17.83 15.68 -17.21
C VAL A 48 -18.80 15.19 -16.15
N VAL A 49 -19.28 16.10 -15.31
CA VAL A 49 -20.23 15.79 -14.25
C VAL A 49 -21.65 15.85 -14.80
N ASN A 50 -22.17 14.70 -15.23
CA ASN A 50 -23.54 14.56 -15.72
C ASN A 50 -24.54 14.30 -14.58
N LYS A 51 -24.51 15.13 -13.54
CA LYS A 51 -25.42 15.08 -12.39
C LYS A 51 -25.84 16.50 -11.98
N THR A 52 -27.00 16.63 -11.36
CA THR A 52 -27.56 17.91 -10.88
C THR A 52 -28.05 17.78 -9.44
N GLY A 53 -28.45 18.89 -8.84
CA GLY A 53 -28.85 18.99 -7.43
C GLY A 53 -27.65 19.17 -6.50
N VAL A 54 -27.81 18.76 -5.25
CA VAL A 54 -26.75 18.84 -4.23
C VAL A 54 -25.73 17.74 -4.46
N LEU A 55 -24.51 18.14 -4.81
CA LEU A 55 -23.40 17.27 -5.16
C LEU A 55 -22.22 17.48 -4.21
N VAL A 56 -21.58 16.37 -3.85
CA VAL A 56 -20.29 16.34 -3.17
C VAL A 56 -19.29 15.68 -4.11
N LEU A 57 -18.33 16.48 -4.56
CA LEU A 57 -17.22 16.10 -5.40
C LEU A 57 -16.01 15.79 -4.52
N HIS A 58 -15.35 14.67 -4.80
CA HIS A 58 -14.08 14.30 -4.18
C HIS A 58 -13.12 13.80 -5.26
N ALA A 59 -12.16 14.64 -5.63
CA ALA A 59 -11.10 14.28 -6.57
C ALA A 59 -9.82 13.94 -5.82
N TYR A 60 -9.13 12.87 -6.18
CA TYR A 60 -7.88 12.47 -5.54
C TYR A 60 -7.00 11.62 -6.45
N TYR A 61 -5.73 11.50 -6.06
CA TYR A 61 -4.77 10.63 -6.73
C TYR A 61 -4.95 9.17 -6.29
N LYS A 62 -5.30 8.30 -7.23
CA LYS A 62 -5.39 6.85 -7.06
C LYS A 62 -4.07 6.23 -7.50
N ASN A 63 -3.29 5.74 -6.54
CA ASN A 63 -2.02 5.08 -6.85
C ASN A 63 -2.27 3.79 -7.67
N PRO A 64 -1.84 3.72 -8.95
CA PRO A 64 -2.03 2.53 -9.77
C PRO A 64 -1.19 1.34 -9.29
N SER A 65 -0.10 1.57 -8.55
CA SER A 65 0.75 0.51 -8.02
C SER A 65 0.29 -0.04 -6.68
N ALA A 66 -0.77 0.51 -6.06
CA ALA A 66 -1.15 0.15 -4.69
C ALA A 66 -1.36 -1.36 -4.48
N LEU A 67 -1.94 -2.04 -5.48
CA LEU A 67 -2.10 -3.50 -5.44
C LEU A 67 -0.74 -4.22 -5.45
N TRP A 68 0.17 -3.80 -6.32
CA TRP A 68 1.52 -4.37 -6.44
C TRP A 68 2.36 -4.09 -5.20
N ASP A 69 2.22 -2.91 -4.61
CA ASP A 69 2.89 -2.54 -3.37
C ASP A 69 2.44 -3.48 -2.23
N ALA A 70 1.13 -3.69 -2.09
CA ALA A 70 0.57 -4.61 -1.09
C ALA A 70 1.01 -6.08 -1.30
N LEU A 71 1.03 -6.55 -2.56
CA LEU A 71 1.49 -7.90 -2.88
C LEU A 71 2.99 -8.05 -2.59
N SER A 72 3.80 -7.07 -2.96
CA SER A 72 5.25 -7.10 -2.72
C SER A 72 5.56 -7.15 -1.22
N LEU A 73 4.88 -6.34 -0.41
CA LEU A 73 4.98 -6.37 1.05
C LEU A 73 4.60 -7.73 1.62
N SER A 74 3.53 -8.34 1.10
CA SER A 74 3.07 -9.67 1.54
C SER A 74 4.09 -10.77 1.24
N VAL A 75 4.76 -10.69 0.08
CA VAL A 75 5.85 -11.60 -0.29
C VAL A 75 7.05 -11.42 0.64
N TRP A 76 7.50 -10.18 0.85
CA TRP A 76 8.63 -9.89 1.73
C TRP A 76 8.38 -10.31 3.18
N LEU A 77 7.16 -10.09 3.69
CA LEU A 77 6.77 -10.52 5.03
C LEU A 77 6.83 -12.04 5.15
N SER A 78 6.31 -12.76 4.14
CA SER A 78 6.36 -14.23 4.09
C SER A 78 7.79 -14.77 4.11
N VAL A 79 8.68 -14.18 3.31
CA VAL A 79 10.12 -14.52 3.28
C VAL A 79 10.77 -14.25 4.64
N PHE A 80 10.51 -13.09 5.23
CA PHE A 80 11.07 -12.72 6.53
C PHE A 80 10.64 -13.69 7.65
N VAL A 81 9.36 -14.08 7.69
CA VAL A 81 8.86 -15.06 8.66
C VAL A 81 9.49 -16.44 8.45
N ALA A 82 9.68 -16.87 7.21
CA ALA A 82 10.35 -18.14 6.89
C ALA A 82 11.82 -18.13 7.34
N LEU A 83 12.54 -17.02 7.13
CA LEU A 83 13.91 -16.84 7.61
C LEU A 83 13.97 -16.87 9.15
N LEU A 84 13.08 -16.16 9.84
CA LEU A 84 13.03 -16.21 11.31
C LEU A 84 12.78 -17.62 11.84
N LYS A 85 11.87 -18.39 11.23
CA LYS A 85 11.60 -19.78 11.61
C LYS A 85 12.82 -20.67 11.41
N THR A 86 13.49 -20.57 10.26
CA THR A 86 14.69 -21.36 9.97
C THR A 86 15.85 -21.02 10.91
N HIS A 87 16.06 -19.74 11.22
CA HIS A 87 17.07 -19.32 12.21
C HIS A 87 16.74 -19.79 13.63
N ARG A 88 15.47 -19.69 14.08
CA ARG A 88 15.04 -20.21 15.39
C ARG A 88 15.18 -21.73 15.47
N PHE A 89 14.84 -22.45 14.40
CA PHE A 89 15.02 -23.90 14.32
C PHE A 89 16.49 -24.29 14.41
N LYS A 90 17.38 -23.61 13.67
CA LYS A 90 18.84 -23.80 13.79
C LYS A 90 19.32 -23.53 15.21
N ALA A 91 18.93 -22.41 15.84
CA ALA A 91 19.32 -22.11 17.21
C ALA A 91 18.87 -23.20 18.22
N HIS A 92 17.67 -23.77 18.02
CA HIS A 92 17.14 -24.83 18.88
C HIS A 92 17.87 -26.18 18.69
N GLN A 93 18.23 -26.52 17.44
CA GLN A 93 19.04 -27.70 17.12
C GLN A 93 20.46 -27.59 17.69
N TRP A 94 21.07 -26.40 17.62
CA TRP A 94 22.36 -26.14 18.25
C TRP A 94 22.27 -26.33 19.77
N LYS A 95 21.30 -25.73 20.47
CA LYS A 95 21.11 -25.95 21.92
C LYS A 95 20.94 -27.43 22.28
N ALA A 96 20.15 -28.19 21.52
CA ALA A 96 19.94 -29.62 21.76
C ALA A 96 21.18 -30.49 21.50
N ARG A 97 22.07 -30.07 20.59
CA ARG A 97 23.33 -30.76 20.28
C ARG A 97 24.40 -30.51 21.36
N PHE A 98 24.47 -29.29 21.90
CA PHE A 98 25.41 -28.96 22.99
C PHE A 98 24.96 -29.49 24.35
N SER A 99 23.65 -29.67 24.59
CA SER A 99 23.16 -30.31 25.83
C SER A 99 23.37 -31.82 25.87
N ARG A 100 23.78 -32.46 24.76
CA ARG A 100 24.14 -33.89 24.70
C ARG A 100 25.64 -34.15 24.77
N PHE A 101 26.48 -33.13 24.92
CA PHE A 101 27.88 -33.36 25.28
C PHE A 101 27.94 -33.82 26.75
N PRO A 102 28.43 -35.03 27.03
CA PRO A 102 28.58 -35.47 28.41
C PRO A 102 29.67 -34.63 29.09
N GLN A 103 29.37 -34.15 30.31
CA GLN A 103 30.31 -33.40 31.17
C GLN A 103 31.55 -34.21 31.60
N THR A 104 31.73 -35.44 31.12
CA THR A 104 32.81 -36.35 31.54
C THR A 104 34.18 -36.07 30.91
N LEU A 105 34.32 -35.04 30.06
CA LEU A 105 35.59 -34.69 29.41
C LEU A 105 36.33 -33.48 30.03
N LEU A 106 35.91 -33.04 31.22
CA LEU A 106 36.63 -32.06 32.03
C LEU A 106 36.97 -32.65 33.40
N LEU A 107 37.94 -33.57 33.44
CA LEU A 107 38.69 -33.89 34.66
C LEU A 107 40.12 -33.34 34.49
N PRO A 108 40.65 -32.63 35.51
CA PRO A 108 41.83 -31.79 35.36
C PRO A 108 43.10 -32.63 35.26
N LEU A 109 43.98 -32.24 34.34
CA LEU A 109 45.43 -32.41 34.48
C LEU A 109 45.88 -31.64 35.74
N ALA A 110 45.75 -32.26 36.90
CA ALA A 110 46.27 -31.76 38.17
C ALA A 110 46.65 -32.95 39.08
N ARG A 111 47.77 -33.59 38.76
CA ARG A 111 48.65 -34.29 39.73
C ARG A 111 50.09 -34.24 39.21
N LEU A 112 50.82 -33.23 39.67
CA LEU A 112 52.25 -33.30 39.99
C LEU A 112 52.34 -33.32 41.52
#